data_AF-A0A2V8R4Y3-F1
#
_entry.id   AF-A0A2V8R4Y3-F1
#
_cell.length_a   1.000
_cell.length_b   1.000
_cell.length_c   1.000
_cell.angle_alpha   90.00
_cell.angle_beta   90.00
_cell.angle_gamma   90.00
#
_symmetry.space_group_name_H-M   'P 1'
#
loop_
_entity.id
_entity.type
_entity.pdbx_description
1 polymer ?
#
loop_
_entity_poly.entity_id
_entity_poly.type
_entity_poly.pdbx_seq_one_letter_code
_entity_poly.pdbx_strand_id
1 'polypeptide(L)'
;MLGRHGRARTLAQTPPRRIQSRHGQRQRIETRARRGRALENFMEQLDESVDGREIELTAGQEFELTLRENPSTGFRWRVTADGSPACVLVRDGFRAPNEGRPGQGGSHVWQFRAAQAGQGRIEMSYTRTAGEAARTFTLSVRVAG
;
A
#
# COMPACT_ATOMS: atom_id res chain seq x y z
N MET A 1 65.71 -30.80 28.61
CA MET A 1 64.56 -31.07 27.73
C MET A 1 63.29 -31.11 28.56
N LEU A 2 62.18 -30.65 27.99
CA LEU A 2 60.93 -30.25 28.63
C LEU A 2 60.18 -31.37 29.39
N GLY A 3 59.47 -30.99 30.46
CA GLY A 3 58.50 -31.88 31.11
C GLY A 3 57.69 -31.29 32.29
N ARG A 4 56.55 -30.66 31.94
CA ARG A 4 55.26 -30.63 32.68
C ARG A 4 55.09 -29.90 34.04
N HIS A 5 53.80 -29.54 34.22
CA HIS A 5 53.03 -29.06 35.38
C HIS A 5 52.91 -27.53 35.48
N GLY A 6 51.74 -26.89 35.57
CA GLY A 6 50.36 -27.35 35.56
C GLY A 6 49.44 -26.34 36.30
N ARG A 7 48.33 -25.96 35.65
CA ARG A 7 47.10 -25.34 36.23
C ARG A 7 47.27 -23.87 36.69
N ALA A 8 46.29 -22.97 36.60
CA ALA A 8 44.86 -23.16 36.79
C ALA A 8 43.97 -22.12 36.07
N ARG A 9 42.78 -22.61 35.69
CA ARG A 9 41.43 -22.01 35.80
C ARG A 9 41.30 -20.48 35.81
N THR A 10 40.62 -19.94 34.80
CA THR A 10 39.65 -18.85 35.02
C THR A 10 38.41 -19.14 34.20
N LEU A 11 37.26 -19.11 34.90
CA LEU A 11 35.93 -19.39 34.38
C LEU A 11 35.52 -18.37 33.33
N ALA A 12 35.06 -18.87 32.19
CA ALA A 12 34.28 -18.11 31.23
C ALA A 12 32.97 -17.67 31.90
N GLN A 13 32.79 -16.36 32.05
CA GLN A 13 31.49 -15.76 32.31
C GLN A 13 31.17 -14.86 31.13
N THR A 14 30.50 -15.45 30.15
CA THR A 14 29.88 -14.78 29.02
C THR A 14 28.75 -13.90 29.55
N PRO A 15 28.74 -12.58 29.30
CA PRO A 15 27.58 -11.75 29.61
C PRO A 15 26.42 -12.15 28.68
N PRO A 16 25.16 -12.18 29.16
CA PRO A 16 24.04 -12.58 28.32
C PRO A 16 23.86 -11.62 27.15
N ARG A 17 23.65 -12.20 25.95
CA ARG A 17 23.21 -11.47 24.75
C ARG A 17 21.95 -10.67 25.09
N ARG A 18 22.08 -9.35 25.19
CA ARG A 18 20.95 -8.44 25.08
C ARG A 18 20.49 -8.48 23.61
N ILE A 19 19.37 -9.16 23.36
CA ILE A 19 18.63 -9.01 22.10
C ILE A 19 18.10 -7.57 22.10
N GLN A 20 18.87 -6.64 21.55
CA GLN A 20 18.33 -5.37 21.11
C GLN A 20 17.63 -5.63 19.78
N SER A 21 16.32 -5.81 19.83
CA SER A 21 15.47 -5.67 18.65
C SER A 21 15.50 -4.19 18.20
N ARG A 22 16.57 -3.82 17.50
CA ARG A 22 16.55 -2.68 16.58
C ARG A 22 15.83 -3.16 15.33
N HIS A 23 14.54 -2.93 15.27
CA HIS A 23 13.90 -2.59 14.00
C HIS A 23 13.31 -1.20 14.16
N GLY A 24 14.22 -0.23 14.04
CA GLY A 24 13.83 1.09 13.65
C GLY A 24 13.53 1.06 12.16
N GLN A 25 12.29 1.37 11.80
CA GLN A 25 12.05 2.28 10.69
C GLN A 25 10.69 2.93 10.88
N ARG A 26 10.67 3.92 11.79
CA ARG A 26 9.72 5.03 11.70
C ARG A 26 10.08 5.77 10.42
N GLN A 27 9.47 5.39 9.30
CA GLN A 27 9.57 6.20 8.09
C GLN A 27 8.74 7.45 8.33
N ARG A 28 9.47 8.52 8.67
CA ARG A 28 9.00 9.89 8.71
C ARG A 28 8.43 10.20 7.34
N ILE A 29 7.19 10.65 7.32
CA ILE A 29 6.57 11.25 6.14
C ILE A 29 7.37 12.52 5.85
N GLU A 30 8.35 12.44 4.94
CA GLU A 30 9.02 13.61 4.41
C GLU A 30 8.13 14.21 3.33
N THR A 31 7.36 15.23 3.72
CA THR A 31 6.75 16.19 2.82
C THR A 31 7.83 16.82 1.94
N ARG A 32 7.93 16.41 0.68
CA ARG A 32 8.68 17.15 -0.34
C ARG A 32 7.80 17.41 -1.55
N ALA A 33 7.10 18.53 -1.47
CA ALA A 33 6.73 19.30 -2.63
C ALA A 33 7.99 19.53 -3.48
N ARG A 34 8.07 18.89 -4.65
CA ARG A 34 9.01 19.27 -5.71
C ARG A 34 8.24 19.81 -6.90
N ARG A 35 8.17 21.14 -6.95
CA ARG A 35 7.78 21.92 -8.13
C ARG A 35 8.71 21.59 -9.31
N GLY A 36 8.09 21.28 -10.46
CA GLY A 36 8.49 21.76 -11.78
C GLY A 36 9.76 21.20 -12.43
N ARG A 37 9.64 20.06 -13.14
CA ARG A 37 10.38 19.77 -14.37
C ARG A 37 9.66 18.67 -15.17
N ALA A 38 8.95 19.08 -16.24
CA ALA A 38 8.40 18.28 -17.35
C ALA A 38 7.83 16.87 -17.06
N LEU A 39 6.49 16.76 -17.08
CA LEU A 39 5.63 15.67 -17.57
C LEU A 39 6.25 14.27 -17.84
N GLU A 40 7.03 13.70 -16.93
CA GLU A 40 6.90 12.27 -16.72
C GLU A 40 5.61 12.11 -15.94
N ASN A 41 4.67 11.36 -16.52
CA ASN A 41 3.39 10.99 -15.92
C ASN A 41 3.64 10.30 -14.58
N PHE A 42 3.90 11.07 -13.52
CA PHE A 42 3.99 10.57 -12.15
C PHE A 42 2.55 10.29 -11.71
N MET A 43 2.06 9.13 -12.15
CA MET A 43 0.80 8.57 -11.69
C MET A 43 1.00 8.22 -10.21
N GLU A 44 0.28 8.91 -9.34
CA GLU A 44 0.36 8.69 -7.90
C GLU A 44 -0.11 7.27 -7.58
N GLN A 45 0.70 6.49 -6.86
CA GLN A 45 0.37 5.12 -6.50
C GLN A 45 -0.18 5.06 -5.07
N LEU A 46 -1.42 4.60 -4.95
CA LEU A 46 -2.16 4.49 -3.70
C LEU A 46 -2.50 3.01 -3.43
N ASP A 47 -2.61 2.67 -2.15
CA ASP A 47 -2.94 1.32 -1.70
C ASP A 47 -3.85 1.35 -0.46
N GLU A 48 -4.02 0.22 0.24
CA GLU A 48 -4.84 0.15 1.45
C GLU A 48 -4.43 1.13 2.56
N SER A 49 -3.21 1.65 2.54
CA SER A 49 -2.73 2.58 3.58
C SER A 49 -3.45 3.93 3.58
N VAL A 50 -4.13 4.28 2.47
CA VAL A 50 -4.93 5.50 2.35
C VAL A 50 -6.42 5.30 2.62
N ASP A 51 -6.83 4.13 3.09
CA ASP A 51 -8.22 3.88 3.48
C ASP A 51 -8.68 4.89 4.56
N GLY A 52 -9.85 5.49 4.34
CA GLY A 52 -10.45 6.52 5.17
C GLY A 52 -9.78 7.89 5.07
N ARG A 53 -8.82 8.09 4.16
CA ARG A 53 -8.10 9.36 4.00
C ARG A 53 -8.72 10.26 2.94
N GLU A 54 -8.23 11.49 2.91
CA GLU A 54 -8.47 12.46 1.83
C GLU A 54 -7.16 12.75 1.10
N ILE A 55 -7.24 12.89 -0.23
CA ILE A 55 -6.13 13.35 -1.08
C ILE A 55 -6.53 14.60 -1.86
N GLU A 56 -5.55 15.44 -2.13
CA GLU A 56 -5.70 16.63 -2.97
C GLU A 56 -5.13 16.36 -4.36
N LEU A 57 -5.90 16.74 -5.39
CA LEU A 57 -5.60 16.48 -6.79
C LEU A 57 -5.68 17.78 -7.58
N THR A 58 -4.92 17.85 -8.67
CA THR A 58 -5.08 18.87 -9.71
C THR A 58 -5.89 18.32 -10.87
N ALA A 59 -6.67 19.16 -11.56
CA ALA A 59 -7.42 18.72 -12.74
C ALA A 59 -6.48 18.11 -13.79
N GLY A 60 -6.84 16.93 -14.29
CA GLY A 60 -6.01 16.14 -15.21
C GLY A 60 -5.00 15.20 -14.54
N GLN A 61 -4.79 15.30 -13.22
CA GLN A 61 -3.91 14.38 -12.48
C GLN A 61 -4.50 12.96 -12.48
N GLU A 62 -3.64 11.97 -12.72
CA GLU A 62 -3.99 10.55 -12.66
C GLU A 62 -3.37 9.87 -11.44
N PHE A 63 -4.07 8.90 -10.88
CA PHE A 63 -3.57 8.06 -9.80
C PHE A 63 -4.03 6.61 -9.98
N GLU A 64 -3.21 5.68 -9.51
CA GLU A 64 -3.47 4.25 -9.50
C GLU A 64 -3.76 3.78 -8.07
N LEU A 65 -4.94 3.22 -7.84
CA LEU A 65 -5.31 2.59 -6.58
C LEU A 65 -5.15 1.07 -6.71
N THR A 66 -4.37 0.48 -5.82
CA THR A 66 -4.09 -0.97 -5.78
C THR A 66 -4.58 -1.56 -4.47
N LEU A 67 -5.56 -2.47 -4.52
CA LEU A 67 -6.04 -3.20 -3.34
C LEU A 67 -5.75 -4.69 -3.48
N ARG A 68 -5.27 -5.34 -2.43
CA ARG A 68 -5.01 -6.78 -2.46
C ARG A 68 -6.31 -7.55 -2.67
N GLU A 69 -6.26 -8.51 -3.58
CA GLU A 69 -7.38 -9.36 -3.93
C GLU A 69 -6.86 -10.79 -4.16
N ASN A 70 -7.53 -11.79 -3.55
CA ASN A 70 -7.30 -13.18 -3.89
C ASN A 70 -8.49 -13.78 -4.64
N PRO A 71 -8.44 -13.86 -5.98
CA PRO A 71 -9.55 -14.37 -6.76
C PRO A 71 -9.95 -15.82 -6.45
N SER A 72 -9.03 -16.64 -5.94
CA SER A 72 -9.26 -18.07 -5.66
C SER A 72 -10.21 -18.32 -4.48
N THR A 73 -10.43 -17.33 -3.62
CA THR A 73 -11.38 -17.42 -2.50
C THR A 73 -12.82 -17.09 -2.91
N GLY A 74 -13.02 -16.64 -4.16
CA GLY A 74 -14.30 -16.17 -4.68
C GLY A 74 -14.67 -14.74 -4.26
N PHE A 75 -13.85 -14.06 -3.45
CA PHE A 75 -14.07 -12.65 -3.13
C PHE A 75 -13.52 -11.73 -4.22
N ARG A 76 -14.19 -10.61 -4.45
CA ARG A 76 -13.81 -9.55 -5.42
C ARG A 76 -14.07 -8.18 -4.82
N TRP A 77 -13.21 -7.22 -5.17
CA TRP A 77 -13.53 -5.82 -4.98
C TRP A 77 -14.53 -5.33 -6.03
N ARG A 78 -15.46 -4.48 -5.60
CA ARG A 78 -16.44 -3.80 -6.45
C ARG A 78 -16.47 -2.33 -6.10
N VAL A 79 -16.43 -1.47 -7.11
CA VAL A 79 -16.62 -0.03 -6.94
C VAL A 79 -18.08 0.23 -6.61
N THR A 80 -18.33 0.91 -5.50
CA THR A 80 -19.67 1.34 -5.05
C THR A 80 -19.88 2.84 -5.20
N ALA A 81 -18.79 3.62 -5.21
CA ALA A 81 -18.75 5.01 -5.65
C ALA A 81 -17.39 5.27 -6.34
N ASP A 82 -17.39 5.99 -7.46
CA ASP A 82 -16.21 6.17 -8.33
C ASP A 82 -15.58 7.58 -8.22
N GLY A 83 -16.09 8.42 -7.33
CA GLY A 83 -15.62 9.79 -7.14
C GLY A 83 -16.17 10.80 -8.16
N SER A 84 -17.15 10.42 -9.00
CA SER A 84 -17.81 11.35 -9.93
C SER A 84 -18.54 12.51 -9.19
N PRO A 85 -18.57 13.73 -9.76
CA PRO A 85 -17.95 14.14 -11.04
C PRO A 85 -16.48 14.56 -10.90
N ALA A 86 -15.94 14.59 -9.68
CA ALA A 86 -14.59 15.07 -9.42
C ALA A 86 -13.53 14.17 -10.07
N CYS A 87 -13.75 12.86 -10.08
CA CYS A 87 -12.89 11.88 -10.75
C CYS A 87 -13.67 11.06 -11.78
N VAL A 88 -12.94 10.47 -12.72
CA VAL A 88 -13.42 9.45 -13.65
C VAL A 88 -12.54 8.21 -13.57
N LEU A 89 -13.16 7.02 -13.59
CA LEU A 89 -12.45 5.76 -13.72
C LEU A 89 -11.98 5.59 -15.18
N VAL A 90 -10.68 5.46 -15.38
CA VAL A 90 -10.04 5.33 -16.70
C VAL A 90 -9.80 3.86 -17.05
N ARG A 91 -9.37 3.06 -16.06
CA ARG A 91 -9.04 1.64 -16.27
C ARG A 91 -9.26 0.85 -14.98
N ASP A 92 -9.69 -0.39 -15.12
CA ASP A 92 -9.66 -1.41 -14.06
C ASP A 92 -8.95 -2.67 -14.55
N GLY A 93 -8.44 -3.47 -13.61
CA GLY A 93 -7.85 -4.76 -13.94
C GLY A 93 -7.24 -5.47 -12.75
N PHE A 94 -6.88 -6.74 -12.94
CA PHE A 94 -6.22 -7.55 -11.92
C PHE A 94 -4.74 -7.75 -12.26
N ARG A 95 -3.87 -7.46 -11.30
CA ARG A 95 -2.42 -7.71 -11.34
C ARG A 95 -2.12 -9.00 -10.57
N ALA A 96 -1.74 -10.04 -11.30
CA ALA A 96 -1.24 -11.28 -10.71
C ALA A 96 0.11 -11.04 -10.00
N PRO A 97 0.45 -11.83 -8.96
CA PRO A 97 1.76 -11.76 -8.33
C PRO A 97 2.86 -12.24 -9.29
N ASN A 98 4.02 -11.57 -9.29
CA ASN A 98 5.12 -11.84 -10.23
C ASN A 98 5.63 -13.29 -10.20
N GLU A 99 5.72 -13.90 -9.01
CA GLU A 99 6.19 -15.28 -8.80
C GLU A 99 5.15 -16.09 -8.03
N GLY A 100 3.93 -16.12 -8.56
CA GLY A 100 2.78 -16.75 -7.93
C GLY A 100 2.73 -18.27 -8.05
N ARG A 101 2.57 -18.95 -6.92
CA ARG A 101 2.04 -20.34 -6.91
C ARG A 101 0.53 -20.30 -7.14
N PRO A 102 -0.09 -21.37 -7.69
CA PRO A 102 -1.54 -21.48 -7.74
C PRO A 102 -2.19 -21.18 -6.38
N GLY A 103 -3.17 -20.27 -6.36
CA GLY A 103 -3.88 -19.84 -5.14
C GLY A 103 -3.25 -18.65 -4.40
N GLN A 104 -2.10 -18.14 -4.83
CA GLN A 104 -1.57 -16.88 -4.30
C GLN A 104 -2.42 -15.70 -4.81
N GLY A 105 -2.85 -14.83 -3.89
CA GLY A 105 -3.57 -13.61 -4.24
C GLY A 105 -2.68 -12.60 -4.96
N GLY A 106 -3.32 -11.73 -5.75
CA GLY A 106 -2.69 -10.60 -6.41
C GLY A 106 -3.30 -9.29 -5.90
N SER A 107 -3.48 -8.34 -6.82
CA SER A 107 -4.13 -7.07 -6.51
C SER A 107 -5.10 -6.68 -7.61
N HIS A 108 -6.20 -6.06 -7.23
CA HIS A 108 -7.04 -5.31 -8.15
C HIS A 108 -6.49 -3.89 -8.25
N VAL A 109 -6.44 -3.36 -9.46
CA VAL A 109 -5.82 -2.08 -9.81
C VAL A 109 -6.83 -1.24 -10.57
N TRP A 110 -7.04 0.00 -10.13
CA TRP A 110 -7.86 1.00 -10.81
C TRP A 110 -7.04 2.24 -11.09
N GLN A 111 -7.21 2.82 -12.28
CA GLN A 111 -6.63 4.10 -12.66
C GLN A 111 -7.74 5.13 -12.75
N PHE A 112 -7.60 6.21 -12.00
CA PHE A 112 -8.54 7.32 -11.96
C PHE A 112 -7.87 8.58 -12.50
N ARG A 113 -8.69 9.48 -13.04
CA ARG A 113 -8.26 10.82 -13.46
C ARG A 113 -9.15 11.87 -12.81
N ALA A 114 -8.54 12.88 -12.20
CA ALA A 114 -9.24 14.07 -11.74
C ALA A 114 -9.82 14.83 -12.94
N ALA A 115 -11.14 14.99 -12.99
CA ALA A 115 -11.87 15.51 -14.14
C ALA A 115 -12.45 16.90 -13.90
N GLN A 116 -13.05 17.15 -12.73
CA GLN A 116 -13.70 18.41 -12.41
C GLN A 116 -13.29 18.88 -11.01
N ALA A 117 -13.15 20.20 -10.84
CA ALA A 117 -12.94 20.79 -9.52
C ALA A 117 -14.10 20.46 -8.58
N GLY A 118 -13.78 20.19 -7.32
CA GLY A 118 -14.77 19.81 -6.31
C GLY A 118 -14.32 18.63 -5.46
N GLN A 119 -15.28 17.98 -4.81
CA GLN A 119 -15.05 16.83 -3.96
C GLN A 119 -15.73 15.60 -4.54
N GLY A 120 -15.13 14.45 -4.33
CA GLY A 120 -15.69 13.15 -4.69
C GLY A 120 -15.32 12.12 -3.63
N ARG A 121 -16.01 10.99 -3.64
CA ARG A 121 -15.68 9.85 -2.78
C ARG A 121 -15.59 8.58 -3.60
N ILE A 122 -14.48 7.89 -3.46
CA ILE A 122 -14.26 6.56 -4.01
C ILE A 122 -14.55 5.57 -2.88
N GLU A 123 -15.47 4.65 -3.13
CA GLU A 123 -15.85 3.61 -2.20
C GLU A 123 -15.81 2.26 -2.89
N MET A 124 -15.29 1.26 -2.18
CA MET A 124 -15.19 -0.11 -2.67
C MET A 124 -15.64 -1.11 -1.62
N SER A 125 -16.25 -2.21 -2.08
CA SER A 125 -16.71 -3.32 -1.24
C SER A 125 -16.05 -4.63 -1.68
N TYR A 126 -15.51 -5.38 -0.72
CA TYR A 126 -14.92 -6.69 -0.92
C TYR A 126 -15.92 -7.78 -0.54
N THR A 127 -16.51 -8.43 -1.54
CA THR A 127 -17.65 -9.34 -1.36
C THR A 127 -17.46 -10.62 -2.16
N ARG A 128 -17.94 -11.75 -1.64
CA ARG A 128 -17.94 -13.05 -2.34
C ARG A 128 -19.21 -13.23 -3.18
N THR A 129 -20.36 -13.01 -2.55
CA THR A 129 -21.69 -12.97 -3.16
C THR A 129 -22.34 -11.63 -2.85
N ALA A 130 -23.41 -11.25 -3.54
CA ALA A 130 -24.17 -10.06 -3.17
C ALA A 130 -24.63 -10.19 -1.70
N GLY A 131 -24.31 -9.20 -0.86
CA GLY A 131 -24.48 -9.26 0.58
C GLY A 131 -23.53 -8.32 1.34
N GLU A 132 -23.35 -8.56 2.63
CA GLU A 132 -22.46 -7.79 3.49
C GLU A 132 -20.99 -7.88 3.03
N ALA A 133 -20.31 -6.74 3.01
CA ALA A 133 -18.92 -6.66 2.60
C ALA A 133 -18.00 -7.16 3.70
N ALA A 134 -17.10 -8.09 3.37
CA ALA A 134 -16.08 -8.57 4.30
C ALA A 134 -15.01 -7.51 4.58
N ARG A 135 -14.77 -6.63 3.61
CA ARG A 135 -13.94 -5.43 3.75
C ARG A 135 -14.55 -4.30 2.95
N THR A 136 -14.33 -3.08 3.41
CA THR A 136 -14.62 -1.86 2.66
C THR A 136 -13.33 -1.08 2.48
N PHE A 137 -13.33 -0.18 1.50
CA PHE A 137 -12.29 0.83 1.31
C PHE A 137 -12.97 2.15 0.96
N THR A 138 -12.46 3.24 1.51
CA THR A 138 -12.96 4.59 1.24
C THR A 138 -11.82 5.57 1.02
N LEU A 139 -11.96 6.47 0.05
CA LEU A 139 -11.01 7.53 -0.24
C LEU A 139 -11.77 8.79 -0.65
N SER A 140 -11.57 9.88 0.09
CA SER A 140 -12.06 11.20 -0.30
C SER A 140 -11.06 11.84 -1.26
N VAL A 141 -11.57 12.45 -2.32
CA VAL A 141 -10.76 13.18 -3.30
C VAL A 141 -11.23 14.63 -3.35
N ARG A 142 -10.26 15.54 -3.36
CA ARG A 142 -10.50 16.98 -3.54
C ARG A 142 -9.72 17.47 -4.74
N VAL A 143 -10.42 17.90 -5.78
CA VAL A 143 -9.81 18.44 -7.00
C VAL A 143 -9.82 19.97 -6.92
N ALA A 144 -8.64 20.57 -7.02
CA ALA A 144 -8.50 22.03 -7.08
C ALA A 144 -9.13 22.59 -8.37
N GLY A 145 -9.74 23.77 -8.25
CA GLY A 145 -10.32 24.52 -9.37
C GLY A 145 -9.52 25.74 -9.76
#